data_AF-A0A5S4EH83-F1
#
_entry.id   AF-A0A5S4EH83-F1
#
_cell.length_a   1.000
_cell.length_b   1.000
_cell.length_c   1.000
_cell.angle_alpha   90.00
_cell.angle_beta   90.00
_cell.angle_gamma   90.00
#
_symmetry.space_group_name_H-M   'P 1'
#
loop_
_entity.id
_entity.type
_entity.pdbx_description
1 polymer ?
#
loop_
_entity_poly.entity_id
_entity_poly.type
_entity_poly.pdbx_seq_one_letter_code
_entity_poly.pdbx_strand_id
1 'polypeptide(L)' 'MRIIAFITDACAVREILSHLGEATSPPPVVLARGPPLWEMADADQGEFDPPAQPIPDYEFDQRIAC' A
#
# COMPACT_ATOMS: atom_id res chain seq x y z
N MET A 1 -7.22 4.10 -18.05
CA MET A 1 -5.89 3.50 -17.76
C MET A 1 -5.64 2.36 -18.74
N ARG A 2 -4.48 2.29 -19.42
CA ARG A 2 -4.15 1.18 -20.32
C ARG A 2 -2.68 0.79 -20.12
N ILE A 3 -2.42 -0.51 -19.93
CA ILE A 3 -1.07 -1.06 -19.90
C ILE A 3 -0.54 -1.13 -21.33
N ILE A 4 0.70 -0.67 -21.56
CA ILE A 4 1.30 -0.55 -22.90
C ILE A 4 2.40 -1.58 -23.19
N ALA A 5 3.04 -2.14 -22.15
CA ALA A 5 4.10 -3.14 -22.30
C ALA A 5 4.37 -3.88 -20.98
N PHE A 6 5.00 -5.04 -21.09
CA PHE A 6 5.69 -5.73 -19.99
C PHE A 6 7.16 -5.90 -20.37
N ILE A 7 8.06 -5.53 -19.47
CA ILE A 7 9.51 -5.61 -19.69
C ILE A 7 10.09 -6.59 -18.67
N THR A 8 10.73 -7.65 -19.17
CA THR A 8 11.34 -8.71 -18.34
C THR A 8 12.86 -8.72 -18.42
N ASP A 9 13.45 -8.01 -19.40
CA ASP A 9 14.90 -7.90 -19.53
C ASP A 9 15.47 -7.04 -18.39
N ALA A 10 16.40 -7.61 -17.63
CA ALA A 10 16.93 -6.97 -16.45
C ALA A 10 17.84 -5.77 -16.79
N CYS A 11 18.47 -5.75 -17.96
CA CYS A 11 19.30 -4.62 -18.39
C CYS A 11 18.41 -3.41 -18.69
N ALA A 12 17.38 -3.60 -19.51
CA ALA A 12 16.41 -2.57 -19.85
C ALA A 12 15.72 -1.99 -18.61
N VAL A 13 15.32 -2.84 -17.65
CA VAL A 13 14.72 -2.37 -16.39
C VAL A 13 15.69 -1.47 -15.62
N ARG A 14 16.97 -1.84 -15.52
CA ARG A 14 17.98 -1.05 -14.82
C ARG A 14 18.27 0.29 -15.52
N GLU A 15 18.32 0.32 -16.85
CA GLU A 15 18.51 1.56 -17.61
C GLU A 15 17.35 2.53 -17.39
N ILE A 16 16.12 2.04 -17.40
CA ILE A 16 14.92 2.84 -17.12
C ILE A 16 14.98 3.41 -15.69
N LEU A 17 15.22 2.56 -14.69
CA LEU A 17 15.31 3.01 -13.29
C LEU A 17 16.43 4.04 -13.10
N SER A 18 17.60 3.81 -13.71
CA SER A 18 18.71 4.75 -13.67
C SER A 18 18.36 6.09 -14.33
N HIS A 19 17.62 6.08 -15.44
CA HIS A 19 17.16 7.30 -16.10
C HIS A 19 16.17 8.10 -15.24
N LEU A 20 15.35 7.41 -14.46
CA LEU A 20 14.40 8.01 -13.51
C LEU A 20 15.06 8.48 -12.21
N GLY A 21 16.30 8.08 -11.93
CA GLY A 21 16.98 8.33 -10.66
C GLY A 21 16.54 7.41 -9.52
N GLU A 22 15.88 6.30 -9.85
CA GLU A 22 15.40 5.30 -8.89
C GLU A 22 16.50 4.27 -8.55
N ALA A 23 16.35 3.59 -7.43
CA ALA A 23 17.26 2.52 -7.04
C ALA A 23 17.19 1.35 -8.04
N THR A 24 18.34 0.94 -8.58
CA THR A 24 18.43 -0.18 -9.54
C THR A 24 18.57 -1.55 -8.86
N SER A 25 18.93 -1.57 -7.59
CA SER A 25 18.95 -2.76 -6.75
C SER A 25 17.57 -3.01 -6.14
N PRO A 26 17.10 -4.27 -6.08
CA PRO A 26 15.86 -4.57 -5.38
C PRO A 26 15.99 -4.23 -3.88
N PRO A 27 14.88 -3.87 -3.21
CA PRO A 27 14.90 -3.70 -1.76
C PRO A 27 15.29 -5.01 -1.07
N PRO A 28 15.94 -4.95 0.10
CA PRO A 28 16.20 -6.13 0.90
C PRO A 28 14.90 -6.89 1.19
N VAL A 29 14.89 -8.19 0.91
CA VAL A 29 13.76 -9.04 1.24
C VAL A 29 13.78 -9.30 2.74
N VAL A 30 12.73 -8.88 3.44
CA VAL A 30 12.51 -9.17 4.86
C VAL A 30 11.50 -10.30 4.96
N LEU A 31 11.63 -11.16 5.98
CA LEU A 31 10.60 -12.15 6.28
C LEU A 31 9.25 -11.46 6.43
N ALA A 32 8.20 -12.14 5.97
CA ALA A 32 6.84 -11.67 6.23
C ALA A 32 6.69 -11.42 7.73
N ARG A 33 6.11 -10.27 8.07
CA ARG A 33 5.73 -10.02 9.46
C ARG A 33 4.78 -11.15 9.88
N GLY A 34 4.87 -11.55 11.15
CA GLY A 34 3.91 -12.50 11.72
C GLY A 34 2.47 -11.99 11.54
N PRO A 35 1.48 -12.87 11.78
CA PRO A 35 0.07 -12.49 11.72
C PRO A 35 -0.17 -11.20 12.51
N PRO A 36 -1.02 -10.28 11.99
CA PRO A 36 -1.36 -9.08 12.72
C PRO A 36 -1.94 -9.43 14.10
N LEU A 37 -1.73 -8.52 15.06
CA LEU A 37 -1.97 -8.78 16.49
C LEU A 37 -3.44 -9.13 16.82
N TRP A 38 -4.40 -8.74 15.97
CA TRP A 38 -5.82 -9.07 16.13
C TRP A 38 -6.13 -10.55 15.82
N GLU A 39 -5.36 -11.21 14.97
CA GLU A 39 -5.48 -12.67 14.73
C GLU A 39 -4.98 -13.50 15.94
N MET A 40 -4.29 -12.87 16.89
CA MET A 40 -3.93 -13.48 18.18
C MET A 40 -4.98 -13.17 19.27
N ALA A 41 -5.86 -12.19 19.05
CA ALA A 41 -6.92 -11.78 19.99
C ALA A 41 -8.19 -12.65 19.87
N ASP A 42 -8.41 -13.28 18.71
CA ASP A 42 -9.53 -14.21 18.48
C ASP A 42 -9.41 -15.53 19.25
N ALA A 43 -8.30 -15.74 19.98
CA ALA A 43 -8.15 -16.90 20.85
C ALA A 43 -9.01 -16.84 22.13
N ASP A 44 -9.65 -15.70 22.47
CA ASP A 44 -10.43 -15.60 23.72
C ASP A 44 -11.52 -14.50 23.82
N GLN A 45 -12.16 -14.03 22.75
CA GLN A 45 -13.22 -13.00 22.92
C GLN A 45 -14.50 -13.27 22.13
N GLY A 46 -15.56 -13.57 22.89
CA GLY A 46 -16.94 -13.66 22.43
C GLY A 46 -17.50 -12.32 21.94
N GLU A 47 -18.46 -12.44 21.02
CA GLU A 47 -19.44 -11.46 20.54
C GLU A 47 -18.97 -9.99 20.43
N PHE A 48 -18.42 -9.66 19.26
CA PHE A 48 -18.00 -8.31 18.88
C PHE A 48 -19.15 -7.60 18.16
N ASP A 49 -19.97 -6.83 18.88
CA ASP A 49 -20.75 -5.75 18.25
C ASP A 49 -20.18 -4.39 18.72
N PRO A 50 -19.27 -3.76 17.95
CA PRO A 50 -18.75 -2.46 18.30
C PRO A 50 -19.80 -1.38 18.00
N PRO A 51 -20.01 -0.39 18.90
CA PRO A 51 -20.95 0.69 18.62
C PRO A 51 -20.52 1.43 17.35
N ALA A 52 -21.44 1.55 16.39
CA ALA A 52 -21.20 2.26 15.13
C ALA A 52 -20.73 3.69 15.42
N GLN A 53 -19.53 4.04 14.94
CA GLN A 53 -19.07 5.41 15.05
C GLN A 53 -19.95 6.31 14.17
N PRO A 54 -20.40 7.47 14.68
CA PRO A 54 -21.18 8.41 13.88
C PRO A 54 -20.36 8.90 12.69
N ILE A 55 -21.00 8.99 11.53
CA ILE A 55 -20.38 9.44 10.28
C ILE A 55 -19.88 10.88 10.48
N PRO A 56 -18.60 11.17 10.25
CA PRO A 56 -18.10 12.54 10.32
C PRO A 56 -18.70 13.40 9.20
N ASP A 57 -19.28 14.55 9.56
CA ASP A 57 -19.73 15.56 8.60
C ASP A 57 -18.50 16.33 8.04
N TYR A 58 -17.95 15.83 6.94
CA TYR A 58 -16.83 16.47 6.23
C TYR A 58 -17.32 17.18 4.96
N GLU A 59 -17.15 18.50 4.89
CA GLU A 59 -17.39 19.31 3.68
C GLU A 59 -16.08 19.56 2.94
N PHE A 60 -15.94 19.00 1.74
CA PHE A 60 -14.75 19.12 0.91
C PHE A 60 -14.72 20.48 0.19
N ASP A 61 -13.77 21.36 0.52
CA ASP A 61 -13.57 22.65 -0.17
C ASP A 61 -12.99 22.41 -1.57
N GLN A 62 -13.80 22.68 -2.60
CA GLN A 62 -13.45 22.43 -4.01
C GLN A 62 -12.65 23.58 -4.66
N ARG A 63 -12.23 24.58 -3.89
CA ARG A 63 -11.47 25.70 -4.46
C ARG A 63 -10.02 25.28 -4.75
N ILE A 64 -9.70 25.16 -6.03
CA ILE A 64 -8.32 25.09 -6.50
C ILE A 64 -7.76 26.52 -6.52
N ALA A 65 -6.78 26.81 -5.67
CA ALA A 65 -6.04 28.07 -5.71
C ALA A 65 -5.10 28.08 -6.93
N CYS A 66 -5.20 29.15 -7.72
CA CYS A 66 -4.42 29.39 -8.94
C CYS A 66 -2.96 29.73 -8.64
#